data_AF-A0A7K2N3W3-F1
#
_entry.id   AF-A0A7K2N3W3-F1
#
_cell.length_a   1.000
_cell.length_b   1.000
_cell.length_c   1.000
_cell.angle_alpha   90.00
_cell.angle_beta   90.00
_cell.angle_gamma   90.00
#
_symmetry.space_group_name_H-M   'P 1'
#
loop_
_entity.id
_entity.type
_entity.pdbx_description
1 polymer ?
#
loop_
_entity_poly.entity_id
_entity_poly.type
_entity_poly.pdbx_seq_one_letter_code
_entity_poly.pdbx_strand_id
1 'polypeptide(L)' 'GNWQANTGNGYYGGLQFAPSSWVAAGGLEYAPRADLASRAEQIAVAERLARMQGMGAWGCA' A
#
# COMPACT_ATOMS: atom_id res chain seq x y z
N GLY A 1 -2.80 -15.50 6.52
CA GLY A 1 -3.55 -14.47 5.78
C GLY A 1 -2.90 -14.30 4.43
N ASN A 2 -3.67 -14.30 3.34
CA ASN A 2 -3.14 -14.21 1.98
C ASN A 2 -2.76 -12.76 1.66
N TRP A 3 -1.47 -12.43 1.81
CA TRP A 3 -0.92 -11.09 1.50
C TRP A 3 -0.74 -10.86 0.00
N GLN A 4 -0.82 -11.93 -0.80
CA GLN A 4 -0.72 -11.93 -2.25
C GLN A 4 -2.11 -12.02 -2.90
N ALA A 5 -3.16 -11.61 -2.18
CA ALA A 5 -4.51 -11.63 -2.69
C ALA A 5 -4.65 -10.62 -3.84
N ASN A 6 -4.80 -11.13 -5.06
CA ASN A 6 -5.14 -10.37 -6.24
C ASN A 6 -6.48 -10.88 -6.75
N THR A 7 -7.56 -10.37 -6.16
CA THR A 7 -8.94 -10.74 -6.50
C THR A 7 -9.42 -10.13 -7.82
N GLY A 8 -8.57 -9.42 -8.56
CA GLY A 8 -8.95 -8.81 -9.85
C GLY A 8 -9.83 -7.57 -9.72
N ASN A 9 -10.09 -7.08 -8.50
CA ASN A 9 -10.91 -5.89 -8.22
C ASN A 9 -10.17 -4.55 -8.46
N GLY A 10 -8.95 -4.58 -9.03
CA GLY A 10 -8.09 -3.41 -9.21
C GLY A 10 -7.27 -3.02 -7.96
N TYR A 11 -7.38 -3.81 -6.89
CA TYR A 11 -6.61 -3.66 -5.65
C TYR A 11 -5.70 -4.85 -5.44
N TYR A 12 -4.53 -4.58 -4.87
CA TYR A 12 -3.46 -5.57 -4.76
C TYR A 12 -3.03 -5.78 -3.31
N GLY A 13 -2.79 -7.03 -2.96
CA GLY A 13 -2.22 -7.44 -1.68
C GLY A 13 -3.23 -7.54 -0.54
N GLY A 14 -2.75 -7.92 0.64
CA GLY A 14 -3.59 -8.14 1.82
C GLY A 14 -4.26 -6.87 2.36
N LEU A 15 -3.66 -5.71 2.08
CA LEU A 15 -4.16 -4.40 2.47
C LEU A 15 -4.95 -3.69 1.36
N GLN A 16 -5.19 -4.36 0.23
CA GLN A 16 -5.92 -3.80 -0.91
C GLN A 16 -5.39 -2.42 -1.33
N PHE A 17 -4.10 -2.35 -1.65
CA PHE A 17 -3.53 -1.12 -2.17
C PHE A 17 -4.03 -0.83 -3.58
N ALA A 18 -4.42 0.43 -3.80
CA ALA A 18 -4.56 0.95 -5.15
C ALA A 18 -3.16 1.10 -5.79
N PRO A 19 -3.00 0.79 -7.09
CA PRO A 19 -1.72 0.93 -7.79
C PRO A 19 -1.16 2.36 -7.71
N SER A 20 -2.03 3.37 -7.78
CA SER A 20 -1.67 4.79 -7.66
C SER A 20 -1.06 5.13 -6.30
N SER A 21 -1.65 4.63 -5.21
CA SER A 21 -1.16 4.86 -3.85
C SER A 21 0.11 4.07 -3.56
N TRP A 22 0.24 2.86 -4.10
CA TRP A 22 1.47 2.06 -4.01
C TRP A 22 2.66 2.78 -4.65
N VAL A 23 2.45 3.33 -5.86
CA VAL A 23 3.46 4.12 -6.57
C VAL A 23 3.78 5.40 -5.80
N ALA A 24 2.76 6.14 -5.35
CA ALA A 24 2.95 7.36 -4.55
C ALA A 24 3.72 7.09 -3.25
N ALA A 25 3.47 5.94 -2.61
CA ALA A 25 4.13 5.54 -1.38
C ALA A 25 5.60 5.10 -1.54
N GLY A 26 6.11 5.05 -2.78
CA GLY A 26 7.43 4.52 -3.09
C GLY A 26 7.51 2.99 -3.04
N GLY A 27 6.37 2.30 -3.15
CA GLY A 27 6.32 0.84 -3.13
C GLY A 27 7.00 0.18 -4.32
N LEU A 28 7.20 0.92 -5.43
CA LEU A 28 7.96 0.48 -6.60
C LEU A 28 9.41 0.09 -6.28
N GLU A 29 9.97 0.58 -5.17
CA GLU A 29 11.31 0.21 -4.69
C GLU A 29 11.36 -1.26 -4.23
N TYR A 30 10.25 -1.79 -3.72
CA TYR A 30 10.13 -3.18 -3.27
C TYR A 30 9.57 -4.07 -4.38
N ALA A 31 8.44 -3.66 -4.95
CA ALA A 31 7.75 -4.43 -5.98
C ALA A 31 6.92 -3.52 -6.88
N PRO A 32 6.66 -3.90 -8.15
CA PRO A 32 5.80 -3.12 -9.02
C PRO A 32 4.35 -3.07 -8.53
N ARG A 33 3.92 -3.99 -7.65
CA ARG A 33 2.57 -4.04 -7.07
C ARG A 33 2.60 -4.61 -5.65
N ALA A 34 1.61 -4.24 -4.84
CA ALA A 34 1.49 -4.68 -3.45
C ALA A 34 1.31 -6.21 -3.32
N ASP A 35 0.67 -6.89 -4.26
CA ASP A 35 0.49 -8.35 -4.23
C ASP A 35 1.81 -9.12 -4.41
N LEU A 36 2.80 -8.50 -5.05
CA LEU A 36 4.13 -9.06 -5.26
C LEU A 36 5.07 -8.76 -4.08
N ALA A 37 4.71 -7.81 -3.22
CA ALA A 37 5.46 -7.46 -2.04
C ALA A 37 5.11 -8.38 -0.86
N SER A 38 6.10 -8.70 -0.04
CA SER A 38 5.93 -9.43 1.22
C SER A 38 5.12 -8.60 2.21
N ARG A 39 4.56 -9.28 3.21
CA ARG A 39 3.82 -8.62 4.30
C ARG A 39 4.59 -7.44 4.92
N ALA A 40 5.88 -7.62 5.22
CA ALA A 40 6.70 -6.59 5.85
C ALA A 40 6.87 -5.37 4.94
N GLU A 41 7.06 -5.60 3.64
CA GLU A 41 7.20 -4.55 2.63
C GLU A 41 5.87 -3.79 2.44
N GLN A 42 4.75 -4.51 2.39
CA GLN A 42 3.42 -3.89 2.37
C GLN A 42 3.18 -3.01 3.60
N ILE A 43 3.60 -3.45 4.80
CA ILE A 43 3.47 -2.65 6.03
C ILE A 43 4.35 -1.41 5.96
N ALA A 44 5.62 -1.53 5.55
CA ALA A 44 6.52 -0.38 5.43
C ALA A 44 6.01 0.66 4.42
N VAL A 45 5.49 0.20 3.28
CA VAL A 45 4.86 1.06 2.27
C VAL A 45 3.53 1.62 2.78
N ALA A 46 2.76 0.88 3.57
CA ALA A 46 1.56 1.38 4.24
C ALA A 46 1.87 2.48 5.25
N GLU A 47 2.94 2.34 6.04
CA GLU A 47 3.38 3.37 6.96
C GLU A 47 3.90 4.61 6.23
N ARG A 48 4.65 4.41 5.12
CA ARG A 48 5.05 5.51 4.24
C ARG A 48 3.84 6.20 3.62
N LEU A 49 2.88 5.45 3.09
CA LEU A 49 1.64 5.98 2.54
C LEU A 49 0.85 6.73 3.61
N ALA A 50 0.70 6.15 4.82
CA ALA A 50 0.00 6.77 5.93
C ALA A 50 0.68 8.07 6.40
N ARG A 51 2.02 8.16 6.33
CA ARG A 51 2.75 9.42 6.55
C ARG A 51 2.61 10.41 5.39
N MET A 52 2.64 9.96 4.14
CA MET A 52 2.54 10.81 2.95
C MET A 52 1.14 11.36 2.72
N GLN A 53 0.13 10.52 2.91
CA GLN A 53 -1.27 10.90 3.02
C GLN A 53 -1.56 11.60 4.34
N GLY A 54 -0.54 11.74 5.21
CA GLY A 54 -0.62 12.11 6.60
C GLY A 54 -1.55 13.26 6.88
N MET A 55 -2.30 13.17 7.97
CA MET A 55 -2.85 14.32 8.69
C MET A 55 -3.64 15.37 7.86
N GLY A 56 -4.09 15.04 6.63
CA GLY A 56 -5.09 15.80 5.88
C GLY A 56 -6.50 15.25 6.08
N ALA A 57 -6.61 13.96 6.43
CA ALA A 57 -7.87 13.34 6.87
C ALA A 57 -8.03 13.32 8.40
N TRP A 58 -6.96 13.62 9.14
CA TRP A 58 -6.90 13.56 10.61
C TRP A 58 -6.35 14.86 11.22
N GLY A 59 -6.46 15.98 10.51
CA GLY A 59 -6.43 17.29 11.14
C GLY A 59 -7.74 17.51 11.89
N CYS A 60 -7.84 17.00 13.12
CA CYS A 60 -8.77 17.58 14.08
C CYS A 60 -8.08 18.78 14.72
N ALA A 61 -8.40 19.99 14.22
CA ALA A 61 -8.44 21.24 14.99
C ALA A 61 -9.29 22.25 14.21
#